data_AF-A0A926SIB8-F1
#
_entry.id   AF-A0A926SIB8-F1
#
_cell.length_a   1.000
_cell.length_b   1.000
_cell.length_c   1.000
_cell.angle_alpha   90.00
_cell.angle_beta   90.00
_cell.angle_gamma   90.00
#
_symmetry.space_group_name_H-M   'P 1'
#
loop_
_entity.id
_entity.type
_entity.pdbx_description
1 polymer ?
#
loop_
_entity_poly.entity_id
_entity_poly.type
_entity_poly.pdbx_seq_one_letter_code
_entity_poly.pdbx_strand_id
1 'polypeptide(L)'
;MASTFYGYSSLYKGYCLRSSLEYIYAKYLDYKGIAWTYESKTYTLSNGVRYKPDFFLESGEFVEIKGTFNFDQDLPKIHQFESDYNVKVLILQERDLRQLIKPIPFVFEHLKQEWKSQAKVRGMHSFGERNPRYGVTQSESTKAKIAAKAKARFQDPVFREKFINSEKRRCYHESRRGVKIGSTVEKVSLICQFCGVSFKTMPFMAKREDKKYCSYTCSVNAQHGKTATTELEIRQAALDFALQHRDELFAVRLNRLKPLFQPLYDSIAQKHGIIDIRTICHAVTGKPCSRKELLFFLRASVENVRGATANQEAVEPEDKKPLG
;
A
#
# COMPACT_ATOMS: atom_id res chain seq x y z
N MET A 1 -23.64 1.63 3.00
CA MET A 1 -22.34 1.42 2.33
C MET A 1 -21.38 2.50 2.83
N ALA A 2 -20.42 2.14 3.68
CA ALA A 2 -19.44 3.09 4.20
C ALA A 2 -18.37 3.34 3.13
N SER A 3 -18.21 4.60 2.68
CA SER A 3 -17.10 4.95 1.79
C SER A 3 -15.79 4.88 2.58
N THR A 4 -15.04 3.80 2.40
CA THR A 4 -13.73 3.63 3.02
C THR A 4 -12.73 4.52 2.29
N PHE A 5 -12.56 5.76 2.75
CA PHE A 5 -11.47 6.64 2.33
C PHE A 5 -10.15 6.06 2.88
N TYR A 6 -9.52 5.16 2.12
CA TYR A 6 -8.16 4.71 2.38
C TYR A 6 -7.17 5.77 1.88
N GLY A 7 -6.98 6.84 2.63
CA GLY A 7 -5.86 7.76 2.41
C GLY A 7 -4.55 7.08 2.84
N TYR A 8 -3.60 6.91 1.92
CA TYR A 8 -2.24 6.46 2.23
C TYR A 8 -1.30 7.66 2.22
N SER A 9 -0.55 7.85 3.31
CA SER A 9 0.34 9.00 3.51
C SER A 9 1.72 8.54 3.98
N SER A 10 2.75 9.32 3.65
CA SER A 10 4.13 9.08 4.10
C SER A 10 4.85 10.40 4.37
N LEU A 11 6.05 10.29 4.92
CA LEU A 11 6.94 11.43 5.08
C LEU A 11 7.87 11.54 3.86
N TYR A 12 7.95 12.74 3.29
CA TYR A 12 8.91 13.10 2.26
C TYR A 12 9.64 14.37 2.69
N LYS A 13 10.96 14.29 2.89
CA LYS A 13 11.80 15.39 3.41
C LYS A 13 11.21 16.08 4.66
N GLY A 14 10.60 15.31 5.56
CA GLY A 14 9.96 15.82 6.79
C GLY A 14 8.50 16.26 6.62
N TYR A 15 8.01 16.45 5.38
CA TYR A 15 6.61 16.80 5.11
C TYR A 15 5.72 15.56 4.99
N CYS A 16 4.50 15.63 5.53
CA CYS A 16 3.54 14.53 5.50
C CYS A 16 2.60 14.66 4.31
N LEU A 17 3.02 14.17 3.14
CA LEU A 17 2.21 14.17 1.93
C LEU A 17 1.11 13.10 2.02
N ARG A 18 -0.04 13.37 1.42
CA ARG A 18 -1.30 12.62 1.54
C ARG A 18 -1.74 11.94 0.24
N SER A 19 -1.09 12.25 -0.87
CA SER A 19 -1.37 11.59 -2.16
C SER A 19 -0.11 11.29 -2.96
N SER A 20 -0.22 10.35 -3.89
CA SER A 20 0.86 10.06 -4.86
C SER A 20 1.11 11.23 -5.79
N LEU A 21 0.10 12.04 -6.10
CA LEU A 21 0.24 13.20 -6.97
C LEU A 21 1.05 14.32 -6.29
N GLU A 22 0.81 14.57 -5.00
CA GLU A 22 1.62 15.51 -4.21
C GLU A 22 3.08 15.06 -4.15
N TYR A 23 3.33 13.77 -3.91
CA TYR A 23 4.68 13.21 -3.91
C TYR A 23 5.39 13.38 -5.25
N ILE A 24 4.68 13.07 -6.33
CA ILE A 24 5.17 13.24 -7.69
C ILE A 24 5.56 14.70 -7.95
N TYR A 25 4.71 15.64 -7.54
CA TYR A 25 4.99 17.06 -7.71
C TYR A 25 6.18 17.52 -6.86
N ALA A 26 6.27 17.09 -5.61
CA ALA A 26 7.40 17.37 -4.72
C ALA A 26 8.74 16.88 -5.31
N LYS A 27 8.77 15.66 -5.87
CA LYS A 27 9.93 15.10 -6.58
C LYS A 27 10.30 15.90 -7.83
N TYR A 28 9.29 16.37 -8.58
CA TYR A 28 9.50 17.23 -9.74
C TYR A 28 10.16 18.56 -9.33
N LEU A 29 9.63 19.22 -8.30
CA LEU A 29 10.17 20.48 -7.78
C LEU A 29 11.62 20.32 -7.31
N ASP A 30 11.90 19.26 -6.56
CA ASP A 30 13.25 18.93 -6.10
C ASP A 30 14.22 18.69 -7.27
N TYR A 31 13.79 17.98 -8.31
CA TYR A 31 14.61 17.74 -9.50
C TYR A 31 14.90 19.03 -10.27
N LYS A 32 13.94 19.96 -10.30
CA LYS A 32 14.12 21.29 -10.90
C LYS A 32 14.88 22.27 -10.01
N GLY A 33 15.21 21.90 -8.77
CA GLY A 33 15.85 22.79 -7.80
C GLY A 33 14.94 23.93 -7.34
N ILE A 34 13.62 23.77 -7.45
CA ILE A 34 12.64 24.77 -7.00
C ILE A 34 12.39 24.51 -5.52
N ALA A 35 12.60 25.52 -4.68
CA ALA A 35 12.30 25.44 -3.27
C ALA A 35 10.78 25.59 -2.99
N TRP A 36 10.28 24.77 -2.08
CA TRP A 36 8.86 24.68 -1.77
C TRP A 36 8.63 24.37 -0.30
N THR A 37 7.48 24.80 0.19
CA THR A 37 6.93 24.40 1.49
C THR A 37 5.59 23.73 1.28
N TYR A 38 5.27 22.73 2.11
CA TYR A 38 4.01 22.00 2.02
C TYR A 38 3.09 22.36 3.18
N GLU A 39 1.86 22.73 2.86
CA GLU A 39 0.80 22.98 3.83
C GLU A 39 1.25 23.96 4.95
N SER A 40 2.01 25.00 4.59
CA SER A 40 2.73 25.87 5.53
C SER A 40 1.80 26.76 6.35
N LYS A 41 0.75 27.31 5.73
CA LYS A 41 -0.18 28.26 6.36
C LYS A 41 -1.63 27.92 6.03
N THR A 42 -2.51 28.09 7.02
CA THR A 42 -3.97 28.03 6.84
C THR A 42 -4.52 29.44 6.79
N TYR A 43 -5.34 29.72 5.79
CA TYR A 43 -5.97 31.02 5.54
C TYR A 43 -7.44 30.96 5.91
N THR A 44 -7.94 32.05 6.48
CA THR A 44 -9.38 32.22 6.75
C THR A 44 -9.95 33.11 5.66
N LEU A 45 -10.96 32.61 4.96
CA LEU A 45 -11.67 33.32 3.90
C LEU A 45 -12.72 34.26 4.51
N SER A 46 -13.18 35.24 3.73
CA SER A 46 -14.19 36.24 4.12
C SER A 46 -15.51 35.62 4.57
N ASN A 47 -15.87 34.45 4.02
CA ASN A 47 -17.04 33.67 4.43
C ASN A 47 -16.82 32.78 5.68
N GLY A 48 -15.66 32.90 6.33
CA GLY A 48 -15.27 32.12 7.51
C GLY A 48 -14.81 30.68 7.22
N VAL A 49 -14.79 30.25 5.96
CA VAL A 49 -14.21 28.96 5.56
C VAL A 49 -12.70 29.05 5.65
N ARG A 50 -12.05 27.94 6.01
CA ARG A 50 -10.59 27.85 5.99
C ARG A 50 -10.10 27.18 4.73
N TYR A 51 -9.06 27.74 4.14
CA TYR A 51 -8.38 27.19 2.98
C TYR A 51 -6.89 26.98 3.29
N LYS A 52 -6.34 25.89 2.79
CA LYS A 52 -4.95 25.51 3.02
C LYS A 52 -4.41 24.93 1.71
N PRO A 53 -3.64 25.71 0.94
CA PRO A 53 -3.06 25.23 -0.30
C PRO A 53 -2.02 24.13 -0.01
N ASP A 54 -1.85 23.22 -0.96
CA ASP A 54 -0.94 22.08 -0.80
C ASP A 54 0.53 22.53 -0.80
N PHE A 55 0.94 23.31 -1.80
CA PHE A 55 2.31 23.81 -1.94
C PHE A 55 2.36 25.33 -2.01
N PHE A 56 3.43 25.89 -1.46
CA PHE A 56 3.84 27.28 -1.64
C PHE A 56 5.29 27.30 -2.10
N LEU A 57 5.54 27.86 -3.28
CA LEU A 57 6.85 27.97 -3.90
C LEU A 57 7.54 29.27 -3.44
N GLU A 58 8.87 29.28 -3.40
CA GLU A 58 9.62 30.52 -3.09
C GLU A 58 9.39 31.64 -4.12
N SER A 59 8.93 31.29 -5.34
CA SER A 59 8.48 32.27 -6.34
C SER A 59 7.24 33.08 -5.91
N GLY A 60 6.58 32.70 -4.81
CA GLY A 60 5.34 33.30 -4.33
C GLY A 60 4.07 32.63 -4.87
N GLU A 61 4.22 31.56 -5.66
CA GLU A 61 3.11 30.83 -6.27
C GLU A 61 2.52 29.78 -5.31
N PHE A 62 1.19 29.71 -5.27
CA PHE A 62 0.45 28.66 -4.59
C PHE A 62 0.06 27.58 -5.58
N VAL A 63 0.19 26.31 -5.18
CA VAL A 63 -0.17 25.18 -6.03
C VAL A 63 -1.07 24.21 -5.27
N GLU A 64 -2.18 23.81 -5.89
CA GLU A 64 -3.15 22.84 -5.38
C GLU A 64 -3.12 21.59 -6.28
N ILE A 65 -2.97 20.42 -5.68
CA ILE A 65 -2.93 19.14 -6.41
C ILE A 65 -4.27 18.43 -6.28
N LYS A 66 -4.87 18.06 -7.42
CA LYS A 66 -6.18 17.41 -7.45
C LYS A 66 -6.19 16.17 -8.34
N GLY A 67 -6.64 15.05 -7.78
CA GLY A 67 -6.85 13.82 -8.55
C GLY A 67 -8.09 13.92 -9.43
N THR A 68 -9.26 13.83 -8.79
CA THR A 68 -10.54 14.20 -9.38
C THR A 68 -10.89 15.62 -8.96
N PHE A 69 -11.25 16.48 -9.90
CA PHE A 69 -11.61 17.87 -9.62
C PHE A 69 -13.08 18.10 -9.92
N ASN A 70 -13.84 18.53 -8.91
CA ASN A 70 -15.21 18.94 -9.11
C ASN A 70 -15.25 20.47 -9.23
N PHE A 71 -15.41 20.96 -10.45
CA PHE A 71 -15.42 22.39 -10.75
C PHE A 71 -16.51 23.15 -9.98
N ASP A 72 -17.66 22.53 -9.70
CA ASP A 72 -18.77 23.20 -9.04
C ASP A 72 -18.55 23.37 -7.53
N GLN A 73 -17.72 22.53 -6.92
CA GLN A 73 -17.52 22.51 -5.46
C GLN A 73 -16.15 23.06 -5.03
N ASP A 74 -15.10 22.74 -5.78
CA ASP A 74 -13.72 23.07 -5.39
C ASP A 74 -13.31 24.47 -5.88
N LEU A 75 -13.74 24.85 -7.09
CA LEU A 75 -13.37 26.12 -7.73
C LEU A 75 -13.84 27.36 -6.96
N PRO A 76 -15.09 27.43 -6.44
CA PRO A 76 -15.54 28.62 -5.70
C PRO A 76 -14.68 28.95 -4.49
N LYS A 77 -14.19 27.92 -3.78
CA LYS A 77 -13.32 28.09 -2.61
C LYS A 77 -11.94 28.62 -3.01
N ILE A 78 -11.39 28.17 -4.13
CA ILE A 78 -10.09 28.61 -4.64
C ILE A 78 -10.20 30.05 -5.14
N HIS A 79 -11.21 30.39 -5.95
CA HIS A 79 -11.45 31.76 -6.41
C HIS A 79 -11.68 32.74 -5.26
N GLN A 80 -12.38 32.32 -4.20
CA GLN A 80 -12.54 33.14 -3.01
C GLN A 80 -11.19 33.43 -2.34
N PHE A 81 -10.32 32.42 -2.25
CA PHE A 81 -8.97 32.62 -1.72
C PHE A 81 -8.13 33.56 -2.60
N GLU A 82 -8.16 33.37 -3.91
CA GLU A 82 -7.48 34.24 -4.87
C GLU A 82 -7.95 35.70 -4.73
N SER A 83 -9.26 35.92 -4.60
CA SER A 83 -9.85 37.24 -4.40
C SER A 83 -9.51 37.85 -3.03
N ASP A 84 -9.67 37.09 -1.94
CA ASP A 84 -9.49 37.60 -0.57
C ASP A 84 -8.04 38.00 -0.28
N TYR A 85 -7.09 37.29 -0.89
CA TYR A 85 -5.65 37.48 -0.66
C TYR A 85 -4.93 38.12 -1.84
N ASN A 86 -5.63 38.41 -2.95
CA ASN A 86 -5.06 38.92 -4.20
C ASN A 86 -3.87 38.08 -4.69
N VAL A 87 -4.05 36.76 -4.72
CA VAL A 87 -3.04 35.77 -5.12
C VAL A 87 -3.59 34.90 -6.25
N LYS A 88 -2.70 34.16 -6.92
CA LYS A 88 -3.08 33.16 -7.92
C LYS A 88 -2.71 31.76 -7.43
N VAL A 89 -3.62 30.80 -7.62
CA VAL A 89 -3.41 29.39 -7.29
C VAL A 89 -3.36 28.57 -8.58
N LEU A 90 -2.24 27.89 -8.80
CA LEU A 90 -2.10 26.92 -9.87
C LEU A 90 -2.75 25.60 -9.47
N ILE A 91 -3.74 25.15 -10.22
CA ILE A 91 -4.39 23.86 -10.00
C ILE A 91 -3.75 22.84 -10.94
N LEU A 92 -3.14 21.79 -10.39
CA LEU A 92 -2.55 20.70 -11.18
C LEU A 92 -3.29 19.40 -10.97
N GLN A 93 -3.65 18.76 -12.09
CA GLN A 93 -4.25 17.44 -12.12
C GLN A 93 -3.27 16.37 -12.57
N GLU A 94 -3.67 15.09 -12.49
CA GLU A 94 -2.84 13.98 -12.96
C GLU A 94 -2.38 14.17 -14.41
N ARG A 95 -3.23 14.71 -15.31
CA ARG A 95 -2.86 14.99 -16.70
C ARG A 95 -1.73 16.02 -16.82
N ASP A 96 -1.75 17.05 -15.99
CA ASP A 96 -0.77 18.14 -16.03
C ASP A 96 0.56 17.65 -15.47
N LEU A 97 0.52 16.89 -14.36
CA LEU A 97 1.71 16.26 -13.79
C LEU A 97 2.37 15.26 -14.75
N ARG A 98 1.59 14.51 -15.54
CA ARG A 98 2.12 13.63 -16.59
C ARG A 98 2.87 14.40 -17.66
N GLN A 99 2.37 15.58 -18.06
CA GLN A 99 3.06 16.45 -19.02
C GLN A 99 4.34 17.03 -18.43
N LEU A 100 4.31 17.47 -17.16
CA LEU A 100 5.47 18.00 -16.45
C LEU A 100 6.60 16.97 -16.27
N ILE A 101 6.25 15.69 -16.11
CA ILE A 101 7.24 14.61 -15.94
C ILE A 101 7.81 14.11 -17.27
N LYS A 102 7.11 14.25 -18.38
CA LYS A 102 7.57 13.74 -19.69
C LYS A 102 9.00 14.14 -20.09
N PRO A 103 9.50 15.37 -19.84
CA PRO A 103 10.85 15.78 -20.23
C PRO A 103 11.94 15.42 -19.21
N ILE A 104 11.63 14.81 -18.06
CA ILE A 104 12.60 14.48 -17.02
C ILE A 104 12.82 12.96 -16.96
N PRO A 105 13.93 12.44 -16.38
CA PRO A 105 14.26 11.01 -16.43
C PRO A 105 13.39 10.13 -15.52
N PHE A 106 12.26 10.65 -15.02
CA PHE A 106 11.34 9.90 -14.17
C PHE A 106 10.19 9.33 -14.99
N VAL A 107 9.75 8.14 -14.58
CA VAL A 107 8.53 7.51 -15.11
C VAL A 107 7.42 7.73 -14.10
N PHE A 108 6.32 8.35 -14.54
CA PHE A 108 5.18 8.70 -13.68
C PHE A 108 4.67 7.49 -12.87
N GLU A 109 4.52 6.34 -13.54
CA GLU A 109 4.08 5.08 -12.93
C GLU A 109 5.07 4.58 -11.88
N HIS A 110 6.38 4.72 -12.11
CA HIS A 110 7.40 4.32 -11.14
C HIS A 110 7.33 5.19 -9.88
N LEU A 111 7.19 6.51 -10.02
CA LEU A 111 7.02 7.41 -8.87
C LEU A 111 5.74 7.08 -8.07
N LYS A 112 4.65 6.76 -8.77
CA LYS A 112 3.39 6.35 -8.13
C LYS A 112 3.56 5.05 -7.34
N GLN A 113 4.31 4.09 -7.86
CA GLN A 113 4.61 2.84 -7.15
C GLN A 113 5.63 3.03 -6.03
N GLU A 114 6.65 3.85 -6.24
CA GLU A 114 7.62 4.26 -5.21
C GLU A 114 6.87 4.84 -4.00
N TRP A 115 5.97 5.79 -4.24
CA TRP A 115 5.14 6.35 -3.16
C TRP A 115 4.28 5.29 -2.49
N LYS A 116 3.57 4.45 -3.24
CA LYS A 116 2.73 3.38 -2.67
C LYS A 116 3.52 2.36 -1.86
N SER A 117 4.78 2.09 -2.21
CA SER A 117 5.64 1.17 -1.45
C SER A 117 6.06 1.74 -0.09
N GLN A 118 6.19 3.07 0.00
CA GLN A 118 6.61 3.78 1.20
C GLN A 118 5.41 4.21 2.07
N ALA A 119 4.35 4.65 1.41
CA ALA A 119 3.14 5.15 2.04
C ALA A 119 2.37 4.00 2.63
N LYS A 120 2.41 3.93 3.96
CA LYS A 120 1.58 3.02 4.71
C LYS A 120 0.15 3.58 4.73
N VAL A 121 -0.83 2.69 4.84
CA VAL A 121 -2.14 3.10 5.34
C VAL A 121 -1.91 3.55 6.78
N ARG A 122 -1.62 4.83 6.98
CA ARG A 122 -1.50 5.39 8.32
C ARG A 122 -2.90 5.37 8.91
N GLY A 123 -3.05 4.65 10.03
CA GLY A 123 -4.04 5.05 11.01
C GLY A 123 -3.78 6.54 11.29
N MET A 124 -4.80 7.38 11.11
CA MET A 124 -4.68 8.81 11.36
C MET A 124 -4.16 9.00 12.78
N HIS A 125 -3.01 9.67 12.95
CA HIS A 125 -2.50 9.95 14.29
C HIS A 125 -3.56 10.80 15.01
N SER A 126 -4.16 10.26 16.07
CA SER A 126 -5.25 10.94 16.79
C SER A 126 -4.76 12.05 17.72
N PHE A 127 -3.44 12.17 17.93
CA PHE A 127 -2.82 13.06 18.91
C PHE A 127 -1.47 13.62 18.42
N GLY A 128 -1.03 14.73 19.02
CA GLY A 128 0.27 15.37 18.75
C GLY A 128 0.38 16.06 17.39
N GLU A 129 1.55 16.63 17.08
CA GLU A 129 1.84 17.44 15.86
C GLU A 129 1.52 16.74 14.54
N ARG A 130 1.50 15.41 14.55
CA ARG A 130 1.22 14.57 13.37
C ARG A 130 -0.28 14.33 13.13
N ASN A 131 -1.16 14.78 14.01
CA ASN A 131 -2.62 14.72 13.82
C ASN A 131 -3.04 15.75 12.74
N PRO A 132 -3.83 15.40 11.72
CA PRO A 132 -4.34 16.36 10.73
C PRO A 132 -5.18 17.50 11.33
N ARG A 133 -5.69 17.33 12.54
CA ARG A 133 -6.37 18.35 13.34
C ARG A 133 -5.48 18.98 14.41
N TYR A 134 -4.18 18.72 14.41
CA TYR A 134 -3.25 19.37 15.31
C TYR A 134 -3.24 20.88 15.06
N GLY A 135 -3.25 21.67 16.13
CA GLY A 135 -3.40 23.13 16.05
C GLY A 135 -4.80 23.60 15.62
N VAL A 136 -5.73 22.69 15.30
CA VAL A 136 -7.12 23.06 14.96
C VAL A 136 -7.94 23.23 16.23
N THR A 137 -8.03 24.46 16.73
CA THR A 137 -9.00 24.84 17.75
C THR A 137 -10.40 24.96 17.16
N GLN A 138 -11.41 24.43 17.86
CA GLN A 138 -12.80 24.65 17.48
C GLN A 138 -13.20 26.09 17.79
N SER A 139 -14.02 26.70 16.93
CA SER A 139 -14.59 28.02 17.19
C SER A 139 -15.48 27.99 18.44
N GLU A 140 -15.55 29.12 19.15
CA GLU A 140 -16.41 29.25 20.33
C GLU A 140 -17.88 28.94 20.01
N SER A 141 -18.36 29.33 18.84
CA SER A 141 -19.71 28.99 18.37
C SER A 141 -19.93 27.48 18.22
N THR A 142 -18.91 26.73 17.75
CA THR A 142 -18.98 25.27 17.65
C THR A 142 -18.96 24.62 19.03
N LYS A 143 -18.10 25.09 19.93
CA LYS A 143 -18.05 24.62 21.32
C LYS A 143 -19.39 24.84 22.02
N ALA A 144 -20.01 26.02 21.85
CA ALA A 144 -21.32 26.34 22.38
C ALA A 144 -22.42 25.41 21.85
N LYS A 145 -22.43 25.13 20.53
CA LYS A 145 -23.37 24.17 19.92
C LYS A 145 -23.20 22.75 20.49
N ILE A 146 -21.96 22.28 20.66
CA ILE A 146 -21.68 20.96 21.24
C ILE A 146 -22.13 20.92 22.70
N ALA A 147 -21.84 21.96 23.48
CA ALA A 147 -22.28 22.06 24.87
C ALA A 147 -23.80 22.06 25.01
N ALA A 148 -24.51 22.82 24.17
CA ALA A 148 -25.97 22.86 24.14
C ALA A 148 -26.56 21.48 23.82
N LYS A 149 -26.05 20.78 22.79
CA LYS A 149 -26.47 19.42 22.44
C LYS A 149 -26.19 18.42 23.56
N ALA A 150 -25.06 18.55 24.24
CA ALA A 150 -24.74 17.70 25.39
C ALA A 150 -25.73 17.94 26.53
N LYS A 151 -26.00 19.20 26.89
CA LYS A 151 -27.00 19.56 27.92
C LYS A 151 -28.38 19.01 27.57
N ALA A 152 -28.85 19.22 26.34
CA ALA A 152 -30.14 18.68 25.88
C ALA A 152 -30.22 17.15 25.99
N ARG A 153 -29.13 16.43 25.67
CA ARG A 153 -29.08 14.97 25.83
C ARG A 153 -29.16 14.53 27.29
N PHE A 154 -28.60 15.30 28.21
CA PHE A 154 -28.67 15.01 29.66
C PHE A 154 -29.97 15.45 30.33
N GLN A 155 -30.83 16.20 29.62
CA GLN A 155 -32.19 16.49 30.08
C GLN A 155 -33.11 15.27 29.93
N ASP A 156 -32.82 14.36 29.00
CA ASP A 156 -33.52 13.07 28.89
C ASP A 156 -33.19 12.18 30.12
N PRO A 157 -34.18 11.89 30.98
CA PRO A 157 -33.97 11.09 32.19
C PRO A 157 -33.46 9.68 31.89
N VAL A 158 -33.94 9.06 30.80
CA VAL A 158 -33.57 7.70 30.42
C VAL A 158 -32.11 7.64 30.00
N PHE A 159 -31.68 8.60 29.18
CA PHE A 159 -30.27 8.71 28.80
C PHE A 159 -29.38 8.99 30.01
N ARG A 160 -29.80 9.91 30.90
CA ARG A 160 -29.04 10.29 32.09
C ARG A 160 -28.84 9.12 33.03
N GLU A 161 -29.90 8.38 33.34
CA GLU A 161 -29.82 7.19 34.20
C GLU A 161 -28.92 6.12 33.60
N LYS A 162 -29.11 5.80 32.32
CA LYS A 162 -28.27 4.84 31.58
C LYS A 162 -26.80 5.26 31.56
N PHE A 163 -26.51 6.55 31.43
CA PHE A 163 -25.15 7.08 31.40
C PHE A 163 -24.47 6.97 32.78
N ILE A 164 -25.16 7.38 33.85
CA ILE A 164 -24.65 7.35 35.23
C ILE A 164 -24.39 5.91 35.67
N ASN A 165 -25.35 5.01 35.41
CA ASN A 165 -25.30 3.62 35.84
C ASN A 165 -24.58 2.71 34.85
N SER A 166 -23.98 3.25 33.78
CA SER A 166 -23.24 2.44 32.82
C SER A 166 -22.03 1.78 33.49
N GLU A 167 -21.84 0.49 33.20
CA GLU A 167 -20.72 -0.28 33.75
C GLU A 167 -19.36 0.37 33.46
N LYS A 168 -19.21 0.95 32.27
CA LYS A 168 -18.01 1.70 31.88
C LYS A 168 -17.75 2.91 32.77
N ARG A 169 -18.79 3.65 33.17
CA ARG A 169 -18.67 4.83 34.06
C ARG A 169 -18.35 4.41 35.49
N ARG A 170 -18.96 3.33 35.97
CA ARG A 170 -18.65 2.70 37.25
C ARG A 170 -17.18 2.26 37.33
N CYS A 171 -16.71 1.48 36.34
CA CYS A 171 -15.31 1.05 36.25
C CYS A 171 -14.33 2.22 36.17
N TYR A 172 -14.69 3.32 35.49
CA TYR A 172 -13.87 4.52 35.41
C TYR A 172 -13.69 5.20 36.77
N HIS A 173 -14.77 5.39 37.53
CA HIS A 173 -14.70 6.03 38.85
C HIS A 173 -13.95 5.18 39.87
N GLU A 174 -14.15 3.87 39.82
CA GLU A 174 -13.51 2.93 40.74
C GLU A 174 -12.02 2.74 40.43
N SER A 175 -11.63 2.76 39.15
CA SER A 175 -10.20 2.76 38.79
C SER A 175 -9.46 4.01 39.27
N ARG A 176 -10.14 5.17 39.37
CA ARG A 176 -9.59 6.38 39.99
C ARG A 176 -9.40 6.26 41.51
N ARG A 177 -10.11 5.33 42.14
CA ARG A 177 -9.92 4.95 43.56
C ARG A 177 -8.90 3.81 43.72
N GLY A 178 -8.22 3.41 42.64
CA GLY A 178 -7.28 2.29 42.63
C GLY A 178 -7.94 0.91 42.54
N VAL A 179 -9.27 0.84 42.44
CA VAL A 179 -10.01 -0.42 42.38
C VAL A 179 -10.22 -0.83 40.93
N LYS A 180 -9.61 -1.95 40.51
CA LYS A 180 -9.87 -2.55 39.20
C LYS A 180 -11.16 -3.35 39.26
N ILE A 181 -12.26 -2.74 38.83
CA ILE A 181 -13.55 -3.41 38.69
C ILE A 181 -13.76 -3.79 37.23
N GLY A 182 -14.02 -5.07 36.99
CA GLY A 182 -14.26 -5.65 35.68
C GLY A 182 -13.89 -7.13 35.70
N SER A 183 -14.72 -7.99 35.12
CA SER A 183 -14.38 -9.39 34.96
C SER A 183 -13.16 -9.49 34.03
N THR A 184 -12.05 -10.01 34.55
CA THR A 184 -10.94 -10.39 33.69
C THR A 184 -11.40 -11.63 32.95
N VAL A 185 -11.60 -11.52 31.64
CA VAL A 185 -11.98 -12.68 30.82
C VAL A 185 -10.87 -13.72 30.93
N GLU A 186 -11.21 -14.89 31.44
CA GLU A 186 -10.26 -15.98 31.61
C GLU A 186 -9.76 -16.45 30.24
N LYS A 187 -8.44 -16.65 30.13
CA LYS A 187 -7.81 -17.07 28.88
C LYS A 187 -7.94 -18.59 28.72
N VAL A 188 -8.26 -19.04 27.52
CA VAL A 188 -8.34 -20.45 27.14
C VAL A 188 -6.96 -20.94 26.70
N SER A 189 -6.59 -22.15 27.11
CA SER A 189 -5.38 -22.83 26.66
C SER A 189 -5.64 -23.61 25.37
N LEU A 190 -4.81 -23.40 24.35
CA LEU A 190 -4.82 -24.12 23.07
C LEU A 190 -3.48 -24.79 22.83
N ILE A 191 -3.46 -25.85 22.02
CA ILE A 191 -2.24 -26.52 21.56
C ILE A 191 -1.92 -26.02 20.15
N CYS A 192 -0.67 -25.59 19.93
CA CYS A 192 -0.24 -25.18 18.61
C CYS A 192 -0.18 -26.37 17.64
N GLN A 193 -0.86 -26.27 16.50
CA GLN A 193 -0.87 -27.34 15.48
C GLN A 193 0.47 -27.54 14.76
N PHE A 194 1.44 -26.63 14.91
CA PHE A 194 2.76 -26.74 14.29
C PHE A 194 3.82 -27.28 15.27
N CYS A 195 4.01 -26.63 16.42
CA CYS A 195 5.05 -27.02 17.38
C CYS A 195 4.55 -27.83 18.58
N GLY A 196 3.24 -28.07 18.71
CA GLY A 196 2.66 -28.82 19.83
C GLY A 196 2.67 -28.11 21.19
N VAL A 197 3.23 -26.90 21.28
CA VAL A 197 3.32 -26.14 22.54
C VAL A 197 1.95 -25.56 22.93
N SER A 198 1.62 -25.62 24.22
CA SER A 198 0.41 -25.00 24.76
C SER A 198 0.56 -23.49 24.90
N PHE A 199 -0.47 -22.73 24.54
CA PHE A 199 -0.48 -21.27 24.63
C PHE A 199 -1.87 -20.75 25.06
N LYS A 200 -1.91 -19.58 25.70
CA LYS A 200 -3.15 -18.96 26.22
C LYS A 200 -3.66 -17.87 25.28
N THR A 201 -4.96 -17.86 25.02
CA THR A 201 -5.62 -16.84 24.19
C THR A 201 -6.99 -16.44 24.74
N MET A 202 -7.55 -15.33 24.26
CA MET A 202 -8.91 -14.92 24.64
C MET A 202 -9.96 -15.89 24.05
N PRO A 203 -11.06 -16.21 24.75
CA PRO A 203 -12.08 -17.15 24.28
C PRO A 203 -12.64 -16.81 22.89
N PHE A 204 -12.88 -15.53 22.61
CA PHE A 204 -13.38 -15.11 21.29
C PHE A 204 -12.35 -15.28 20.17
N MET A 205 -11.05 -15.22 20.49
CA MET A 205 -9.98 -15.48 19.54
C MET A 205 -9.78 -16.98 19.31
N ALA A 206 -10.01 -17.81 20.34
CA ALA A 206 -9.90 -19.27 20.23
C ALA A 206 -10.89 -19.87 19.20
N LYS A 207 -12.03 -19.21 18.98
CA LYS A 207 -13.03 -19.62 17.98
C LYS A 207 -12.65 -19.30 16.54
N ARG A 208 -11.60 -18.49 16.31
CA ARG A 208 -11.21 -18.07 14.97
C ARG A 208 -10.30 -19.11 14.34
N GLU A 209 -10.48 -19.36 13.04
CA GLU A 209 -9.65 -20.31 12.29
C GLU A 209 -8.17 -19.91 12.23
N ASP A 210 -7.86 -18.62 12.39
CA ASP A 210 -6.50 -18.09 12.37
C ASP A 210 -5.73 -18.38 13.68
N LYS A 211 -6.41 -18.78 14.76
CA LYS A 211 -5.79 -19.00 16.07
C LYS A 211 -5.41 -20.47 16.34
N LYS A 212 -4.90 -21.14 15.30
CA LYS A 212 -4.35 -22.52 15.35
C LYS A 212 -2.88 -22.58 15.81
N TYR A 213 -2.18 -21.44 15.82
CA TYR A 213 -0.74 -21.36 16.05
C TYR A 213 -0.38 -20.45 17.23
N CYS A 214 0.66 -20.81 17.98
CA CYS A 214 1.12 -20.04 19.14
C CYS A 214 1.78 -18.71 18.74
N SER A 215 2.35 -18.65 17.54
CA SER A 215 3.06 -17.48 17.01
C SER A 215 2.84 -17.32 15.50
N TYR A 216 3.12 -16.13 14.99
CA TYR A 216 3.14 -15.85 13.56
C TYR A 216 4.12 -16.77 12.83
N THR A 217 5.31 -16.99 13.40
CA THR A 217 6.33 -17.89 12.85
C THR A 217 5.82 -19.32 12.68
N CYS A 218 5.12 -19.87 13.68
CA CYS A 218 4.52 -21.20 13.58
C CYS A 218 3.43 -21.28 12.50
N SER A 219 2.65 -20.21 12.34
CA SER A 219 1.65 -20.11 11.27
C SER A 219 2.29 -20.13 9.89
N VAL A 220 3.37 -19.37 9.70
CA VAL A 220 4.10 -19.25 8.44
C VAL A 220 4.80 -20.57 8.10
N ASN A 221 5.49 -21.19 9.06
CA ASN A 221 6.18 -22.45 8.84
C ASN A 221 5.23 -23.62 8.52
N ALA A 222 4.05 -23.66 9.14
CA ALA A 222 3.03 -24.65 8.80
C ALA A 222 2.53 -24.54 7.35
N GLN A 223 2.60 -23.35 6.76
CA GLN A 223 2.30 -23.13 5.34
C GLN A 223 3.49 -23.53 4.45
N HIS A 224 4.72 -23.18 4.84
CA HIS A 224 5.94 -23.47 4.06
C HIS A 224 6.31 -24.95 3.97
N GLY A 225 6.00 -25.75 5.00
CA GLY A 225 6.25 -27.20 4.97
C GLY A 225 5.53 -27.94 3.83
N LYS A 226 4.41 -27.40 3.33
CA LYS A 226 3.70 -27.93 2.16
C LYS A 226 4.34 -27.49 0.84
N THR A 227 5.10 -26.39 0.83
CA THR A 227 5.60 -25.76 -0.39
C THR A 227 6.86 -26.43 -0.92
N ALA A 228 7.73 -26.96 -0.05
CA ALA A 228 9.00 -27.56 -0.47
C ALA A 228 8.86 -28.79 -1.39
N THR A 229 7.92 -29.70 -1.09
CA THR A 229 7.63 -30.85 -1.97
C THR A 229 7.04 -30.39 -3.31
N THR A 230 6.17 -29.38 -3.27
CA THR A 230 5.55 -28.80 -4.47
C THR A 230 6.57 -28.07 -5.35
N GLU A 231 7.59 -27.44 -4.78
CA GLU A 231 8.65 -26.78 -5.55
C GLU A 231 9.46 -27.76 -6.41
N LEU A 232 9.76 -28.95 -5.87
CA LEU A 232 10.52 -29.98 -6.59
C LEU A 232 9.71 -30.56 -7.76
N GLU A 233 8.42 -30.82 -7.55
CA GLU A 233 7.50 -31.30 -8.59
C GLU A 233 7.29 -30.27 -9.70
N ILE A 234 7.14 -28.98 -9.35
CA ILE A 234 7.02 -27.88 -10.32
C ILE A 234 8.31 -27.75 -11.14
N ARG A 235 9.47 -27.85 -10.49
CA ARG A 235 10.76 -27.76 -11.18
C ARG A 235 10.92 -28.89 -12.18
N GLN A 236 10.55 -30.12 -11.81
CA GLN A 236 10.59 -31.26 -12.73
C GLN A 236 9.64 -31.05 -13.92
N ALA A 237 8.40 -30.64 -13.67
CA ALA A 237 7.43 -30.38 -14.73
C ALA A 237 7.90 -29.31 -15.73
N ALA A 238 8.59 -28.27 -15.25
CA ALA A 238 9.15 -27.23 -16.10
C ALA A 238 10.32 -27.73 -16.97
N LEU A 239 11.16 -28.63 -16.43
CA LEU A 239 12.26 -29.25 -17.18
C LEU A 239 11.72 -30.22 -18.25
N ASP A 240 10.73 -31.05 -17.90
CA ASP A 240 10.07 -31.96 -18.84
C ASP A 240 9.40 -31.19 -19.98
N PHE A 241 8.70 -30.10 -19.65
CA PHE A 241 8.12 -29.19 -20.63
C PHE A 241 9.18 -28.62 -21.59
N ALA A 242 10.35 -28.24 -21.05
CA ALA A 242 11.42 -27.67 -21.85
C ALA A 242 12.07 -28.67 -22.81
N LEU A 243 12.16 -29.94 -22.41
CA LEU A 243 12.61 -31.01 -23.29
C LEU A 243 11.60 -31.29 -24.43
N GLN A 244 10.30 -31.23 -24.13
CA GLN A 244 9.24 -31.48 -25.11
C GLN A 244 9.08 -30.34 -26.13
N HIS A 245 9.22 -29.08 -25.69
CA HIS A 245 9.00 -27.88 -26.53
C HIS A 245 10.32 -27.21 -26.93
N ARG A 246 11.37 -28.01 -27.13
CA ARG A 246 12.73 -27.51 -27.38
C ARG A 246 12.80 -26.52 -28.54
N ASP A 247 12.34 -26.89 -29.72
CA ASP A 247 12.51 -26.07 -30.92
C ASP A 247 11.76 -24.74 -30.79
N GLU A 248 10.56 -24.79 -30.17
CA GLU A 248 9.77 -23.60 -29.85
C GLU A 248 10.46 -22.69 -28.84
N LEU A 249 11.12 -23.25 -27.82
CA LEU A 249 11.88 -22.47 -26.84
C LEU A 249 13.00 -21.67 -27.50
N PHE A 250 13.70 -22.21 -28.49
CA PHE A 250 14.78 -21.49 -29.18
C PHE A 250 14.26 -20.52 -30.24
N ALA A 251 13.16 -20.85 -30.92
CA ALA A 251 12.58 -20.01 -31.98
C ALA A 251 11.70 -18.85 -31.47
N VAL A 252 11.17 -18.92 -30.25
CA VAL A 252 10.21 -17.92 -29.75
C VAL A 252 10.82 -16.51 -29.62
N ARG A 253 10.05 -15.50 -30.05
CA ARG A 253 10.37 -14.09 -29.83
C ARG A 253 10.04 -13.68 -28.39
N LEU A 254 10.88 -12.84 -27.77
CA LEU A 254 10.74 -12.43 -26.36
C LEU A 254 9.42 -11.71 -26.00
N ASN A 255 8.67 -11.21 -26.99
CA ASN A 255 7.36 -10.59 -26.79
C ASN A 255 6.19 -11.60 -26.90
N ARG A 256 6.44 -12.86 -27.27
CA ARG A 256 5.43 -13.92 -27.45
C ARG A 256 5.61 -15.09 -26.47
N LEU A 257 6.12 -14.82 -25.27
CA LEU A 257 6.37 -15.86 -24.26
C LEU A 257 5.12 -16.38 -23.57
N LYS A 258 4.05 -15.59 -23.50
CA LYS A 258 2.83 -15.98 -22.80
C LYS A 258 2.17 -17.23 -23.45
N PRO A 259 1.91 -17.25 -24.78
CA PRO A 259 1.36 -18.45 -25.42
C PRO A 259 2.22 -19.70 -25.23
N LEU A 260 3.55 -19.56 -25.32
CA LEU A 260 4.47 -20.68 -25.16
C LEU A 260 4.37 -21.33 -23.78
N PHE A 261 4.36 -20.53 -22.71
CA PHE A 261 4.33 -21.07 -21.34
C PHE A 261 2.93 -21.38 -20.82
N GLN A 262 1.87 -21.03 -21.55
CA GLN A 262 0.49 -21.23 -21.10
C GLN A 262 0.18 -22.71 -20.77
N PRO A 263 0.57 -23.70 -21.61
CA PRO A 263 0.33 -25.11 -21.30
C PRO A 263 1.00 -25.57 -20.00
N LEU A 264 2.22 -25.10 -19.73
CA LEU A 264 2.93 -25.38 -18.48
C LEU A 264 2.20 -24.78 -17.28
N TYR A 265 1.75 -23.52 -17.40
CA TYR A 265 1.03 -22.85 -16.32
C TYR A 265 -0.31 -23.52 -16.02
N ASP A 266 -1.04 -23.94 -17.04
CA ASP A 266 -2.34 -24.60 -16.89
C ASP A 266 -2.18 -25.96 -16.20
N SER A 267 -1.13 -26.72 -16.55
CA SER A 267 -0.79 -27.99 -15.90
C SER A 267 -0.47 -27.82 -14.42
N ILE A 268 0.36 -26.83 -14.08
CA ILE A 268 0.71 -26.52 -12.69
C ILE A 268 -0.50 -26.02 -11.89
N ALA A 269 -1.35 -25.20 -12.51
CA ALA A 269 -2.57 -24.72 -11.88
C ALA A 269 -3.54 -25.86 -11.57
N GLN A 270 -3.70 -26.82 -12.49
CA GLN A 270 -4.57 -27.97 -12.29
C GLN A 270 -4.05 -28.92 -11.20
N LYS A 271 -2.73 -29.20 -11.18
CA LYS A 271 -2.14 -30.18 -10.28
C LYS A 271 -1.88 -29.64 -8.87
N HIS A 272 -1.48 -28.37 -8.76
CA HIS A 272 -1.03 -27.77 -7.50
C HIS A 272 -1.85 -26.57 -7.04
N GLY A 273 -2.83 -26.11 -7.83
CA GLY A 273 -3.63 -24.92 -7.50
C GLY A 273 -2.85 -23.60 -7.57
N ILE A 274 -1.67 -23.59 -8.21
CA ILE A 274 -0.78 -22.42 -8.27
C ILE A 274 -0.96 -21.71 -9.60
N ILE A 275 -1.46 -20.47 -9.55
CA ILE A 275 -1.70 -19.61 -10.73
C ILE A 275 -0.64 -18.50 -10.82
N ASP A 276 -0.04 -18.10 -9.70
CA ASP A 276 0.94 -17.01 -9.69
C ASP A 276 2.25 -17.42 -10.35
N ILE A 277 2.54 -16.79 -11.48
CA ILE A 277 3.74 -17.03 -12.28
C ILE A 277 5.02 -16.75 -11.47
N ARG A 278 4.99 -15.80 -10.51
CA ARG A 278 6.18 -15.51 -9.69
C ARG A 278 6.54 -16.68 -8.79
N THR A 279 5.54 -17.34 -8.20
CA THR A 279 5.70 -18.55 -7.40
C THR A 279 6.25 -19.70 -8.25
N ILE A 280 5.73 -19.87 -9.48
CA ILE A 280 6.25 -20.87 -10.42
C ILE A 280 7.71 -20.57 -10.79
N CYS A 281 8.03 -19.32 -11.10
CA CYS A 281 9.40 -18.90 -11.44
C CYS A 281 10.37 -19.14 -10.28
N HIS A 282 9.94 -18.84 -9.04
CA HIS A 282 10.71 -19.13 -7.83
C HIS A 282 10.97 -20.62 -7.67
N ALA A 283 9.92 -21.45 -7.78
CA ALA A 283 10.04 -22.91 -7.66
C ALA A 283 11.02 -23.50 -8.69
N VAL A 284 10.99 -23.01 -9.93
CA VAL A 284 11.85 -23.52 -11.01
C VAL A 284 13.29 -23.03 -10.89
N THR A 285 13.49 -21.73 -10.63
CA THR A 285 14.81 -21.09 -10.72
C THR A 285 15.49 -20.85 -9.36
N GLY A 286 14.80 -21.09 -8.26
CA GLY A 286 15.25 -20.81 -6.89
C GLY A 286 15.24 -19.32 -6.51
N LYS A 287 14.74 -18.44 -7.41
CA LYS A 287 14.63 -17.00 -7.17
C LYS A 287 13.43 -16.41 -7.92
N PRO A 288 12.81 -15.33 -7.42
CA PRO A 288 11.78 -14.66 -8.20
C PRO A 288 12.40 -14.09 -9.48
N CYS A 289 11.86 -14.44 -10.64
CA CYS A 289 12.37 -13.99 -11.92
C CYS A 289 11.24 -13.71 -12.94
N SER A 290 11.61 -13.05 -14.02
CA SER A 290 10.73 -12.72 -15.14
C SER A 290 10.55 -13.91 -16.10
N ARG A 291 9.52 -13.86 -16.96
CA ARG A 291 9.32 -14.88 -18.01
C ARG A 291 10.51 -15.02 -18.97
N LYS A 292 11.28 -13.93 -19.16
CA LYS A 292 12.48 -13.93 -20.00
C LYS A 292 13.61 -14.70 -19.32
N GLU A 293 13.81 -14.47 -18.03
CA GLU A 293 14.81 -15.20 -17.25
C GLU A 293 14.45 -16.69 -17.10
N LEU A 294 13.15 -16.99 -16.93
CA LEU A 294 12.65 -18.37 -16.98
C LEU A 294 12.98 -19.03 -18.33
N LEU A 295 12.76 -18.34 -19.45
CA LEU A 295 13.13 -18.85 -20.78
C LEU A 295 14.63 -19.14 -20.87
N PHE A 296 15.49 -18.20 -20.45
CA PHE A 296 16.94 -18.40 -20.49
C PHE A 296 17.39 -19.55 -19.60
N PHE A 297 16.79 -19.70 -18.42
CA PHE A 297 17.06 -20.82 -17.52
C PHE A 297 16.70 -22.17 -18.17
N LEU A 298 15.54 -22.25 -18.82
CA LEU A 298 15.09 -23.48 -19.49
C LEU A 298 15.95 -23.80 -20.72
N ARG A 299 16.32 -22.79 -21.53
CA ARG A 299 17.25 -22.97 -22.65
C ARG A 299 18.60 -23.52 -22.18
N ALA A 300 19.19 -22.90 -21.16
CA ALA A 300 20.45 -23.34 -20.58
C ALA A 300 20.34 -24.76 -20.00
N SER A 301 19.20 -25.10 -19.39
CA SER A 301 18.96 -26.45 -18.87
C SER A 301 18.91 -27.50 -20.00
N VAL A 302 18.26 -27.18 -21.13
CA VAL A 302 18.21 -28.05 -22.32
C VAL A 302 19.58 -28.15 -23.01
N GLU A 303 20.35 -27.06 -23.06
CA GLU A 303 21.73 -27.04 -23.58
C GLU A 303 22.68 -27.84 -22.72
N ASN A 304 22.57 -27.79 -21.39
CA ASN A 304 23.41 -28.59 -20.48
C ASN A 304 23.16 -30.10 -20.64
N VAL A 305 21.92 -30.51 -20.94
CA VAL A 305 21.60 -31.90 -21.29
C VAL A 305 22.28 -32.29 -22.62
N ARG A 306 22.41 -31.35 -23.59
CA ARG A 306 23.18 -31.57 -24.83
C ARG A 306 24.69 -31.57 -24.61
N GLY A 307 25.23 -30.75 -23.71
CA GLY A 307 26.67 -30.74 -23.40
C GLY A 307 27.16 -32.08 -22.84
N ALA A 308 26.28 -32.87 -22.23
CA ALA A 308 26.56 -34.24 -21.82
C ALA A 308 26.43 -35.28 -22.96
N THR A 309 25.84 -34.93 -24.12
CA THR A 309 25.52 -35.87 -25.22
C THR A 309 26.00 -35.46 -26.62
N ALA A 310 26.56 -34.26 -26.83
CA ALA A 310 27.06 -33.83 -28.13
C ALA A 310 28.16 -32.77 -28.01
N ASN A 311 29.41 -33.18 -28.24
CA ASN A 311 30.42 -32.30 -28.80
C ASN A 311 29.92 -31.83 -30.17
N GLN A 312 29.64 -30.53 -30.32
CA GLN A 312 29.71 -29.85 -31.61
C GLN A 312 29.86 -28.34 -31.42
N GLU A 313 30.70 -27.77 -32.29
CA GLU A 313 31.37 -26.47 -32.20
C GLU A 313 30.44 -25.26 -32.07
N ALA A 314 30.91 -24.27 -31.32
CA ALA A 314 30.26 -22.98 -31.16
C ALA A 314 30.27 -22.21 -32.48
N VAL A 315 29.08 -21.87 -32.98
CA VAL A 315 28.93 -20.86 -34.03
C VAL A 315 28.98 -19.50 -33.35
N GLU A 316 30.08 -18.79 -33.56
CA GLU A 316 30.31 -17.40 -33.12
C GLU A 316 29.19 -16.47 -33.63
N PRO A 317 28.55 -15.67 -32.75
CA PRO A 317 27.60 -14.66 -33.17
C PRO A 317 28.32 -13.44 -33.77
N GLU A 318 27.98 -13.09 -35.01
CA GLU A 318 28.48 -11.89 -35.69
C GLU A 318 28.17 -10.60 -34.89
N ASP A 319 29.24 -9.89 -34.54
CA ASP A 319 29.21 -8.57 -33.92
C ASP A 319 28.47 -7.56 -34.79
N LYS A 320 27.32 -7.07 -34.29
CA LYS A 320 26.68 -5.89 -34.85
C LYS A 320 27.48 -4.65 -34.47
N LYS A 321 28.12 -4.03 -35.47
CA LYS A 321 28.76 -2.71 -35.37
C LYS A 321 27.79 -1.65 -34.81
N PRO A 322 28.28 -0.70 -33.99
CA PRO A 322 27.46 0.38 -33.46
C PRO A 322 27.04 1.35 -34.58
N LEU A 323 25.76 1.72 -34.59
CA LEU A 323 25.23 2.78 -35.44
C LEU A 323 25.82 4.12 -35.00
N GLY A 324 26.41 4.84 -35.95
CA GLY A 324 26.90 6.20 -35.80
C GLY A 324 25.80 7.25 -35.73
#